data_AF-A0A6G8NYV3-F1
#
_entry.id   AF-A0A6G8NYV3-F1
#
_cell.length_a   1.000
_cell.length_b   1.000
_cell.length_c   1.000
_cell.angle_alpha   90.00
_cell.angle_beta   90.00
_cell.angle_gamma   90.00
#
_symmetry.space_group_name_H-M   'P 1'
#
loop_
_entity.id
_entity.type
_entity.pdbx_description
1 polymer ?
#
loop_
_entity_poly.entity_id
_entity_poly.type
_entity_poly.pdbx_seq_one_letter_code
_entity_poly.pdbx_strand_id
1 'polypeptide(L)'
;MRVAVYTRVSTPDQSTDRQRRELRRYAKARGWEIVREMQETVSGASQKRPLREAVMQLARTRAVDVILVQALDRWGRSVQDLILTMVELEALGVAFVVPGQIDISTPMGRMQAHVLSAVAEFERELIRERVRSGLANARARGKRLGRPNAIPRLVNKGLSLIRQGMTY
;
A
#
# COMPACT_ATOMS: atom_id res chain seq x y z
N MET A 1 -8.33 -5.48 23.87
CA MET A 1 -8.27 -5.07 22.44
C MET A 1 -8.38 -6.30 21.58
N ARG A 2 -9.20 -6.24 20.54
CA ARG A 2 -9.39 -7.27 19.52
C ARG A 2 -8.30 -7.11 18.45
N VAL A 3 -7.56 -8.17 18.17
CA VAL A 3 -6.43 -8.12 17.23
C VAL A 3 -6.65 -9.04 16.03
N ALA A 4 -6.38 -8.52 14.84
CA ALA A 4 -6.13 -9.31 13.64
C ALA A 4 -4.64 -9.56 13.51
N VAL A 5 -4.24 -10.82 13.40
CA VAL A 5 -2.86 -11.21 13.13
C VAL A 5 -2.71 -11.47 11.63
N TYR A 6 -1.71 -10.86 11.01
CA TYR A 6 -1.40 -11.04 9.59
C TYR A 6 0.05 -11.51 9.41
N THR A 7 0.22 -12.60 8.67
CA THR A 7 1.52 -13.13 8.25
C THR A 7 1.58 -13.30 6.73
N ARG A 8 2.77 -13.14 6.16
CA ARG A 8 3.02 -13.38 4.73
C ARG A 8 4.20 -14.30 4.54
N VAL A 9 4.00 -15.38 3.80
CA VAL A 9 5.07 -16.33 3.45
C VAL A 9 5.17 -16.53 1.94
N SER A 10 6.39 -16.79 1.47
CA SER A 10 6.65 -17.12 0.07
C SER A 10 6.32 -18.57 -0.27
N THR A 11 6.49 -19.46 0.70
CA THR A 11 6.19 -20.90 0.63
C THR A 11 5.65 -21.36 1.97
N PRO A 12 4.65 -22.26 2.02
CA PRO A 12 4.21 -22.85 3.28
C PRO A 12 5.31 -23.79 3.80
N ASP A 13 5.90 -23.49 4.96
CA ASP A 13 6.92 -24.31 5.60
C ASP A 13 6.83 -24.26 7.13
N GLN A 14 7.67 -25.04 7.82
CA GLN A 14 7.72 -25.07 9.29
C GLN A 14 8.17 -23.73 9.93
N SER A 15 8.89 -22.87 9.20
CA SER A 15 9.31 -21.55 9.68
C SER A 15 8.11 -20.65 9.96
N THR A 16 7.04 -20.83 9.18
CA THR A 16 5.79 -20.09 9.30
C THR A 16 5.09 -20.28 10.65
N ASP A 17 5.19 -21.47 11.24
CA ASP A 17 4.55 -21.77 12.52
C ASP A 17 5.28 -21.12 13.70
N ARG A 18 6.60 -20.95 13.60
CA ARG A 18 7.37 -20.22 14.60
C ARG A 18 6.93 -18.75 14.65
N GLN A 19 6.81 -18.12 13.49
CA GLN A 19 6.43 -16.70 13.37
C GLN A 19 5.04 -16.45 13.96
N ARG A 20 4.07 -17.33 13.66
CA ARG A 20 2.73 -17.26 14.24
C ARG A 20 2.74 -17.46 15.76
N ARG A 21 3.53 -18.40 16.28
CA ARG A 21 3.67 -18.58 17.74
C ARG A 21 4.24 -17.34 18.42
N GLU A 22 5.20 -16.66 17.81
CA GLU A 22 5.77 -15.42 18.35
C GLU A 22 4.73 -14.31 18.42
N LEU A 23 3.92 -14.11 17.36
CA LEU A 23 2.83 -13.13 17.36
C LEU A 23 1.73 -13.47 18.37
N ARG A 24 1.37 -14.75 18.51
CA ARG A 24 0.41 -15.20 19.53
C ARG A 24 0.90 -14.91 20.94
N ARG A 25 2.18 -15.18 21.21
CA ARG A 25 2.81 -14.86 22.50
C ARG A 25 2.80 -13.35 22.76
N TYR A 26 3.13 -12.56 21.76
CA TYR A 26 3.11 -11.10 21.84
C TYR A 26 1.72 -10.55 22.17
N ALA A 27 0.69 -11.02 21.47
CA ALA A 27 -0.70 -10.64 21.74
C ALA A 27 -1.14 -11.08 23.14
N LYS A 28 -0.85 -12.33 23.53
CA LYS A 28 -1.18 -12.87 24.86
C LYS A 28 -0.51 -12.08 25.98
N ALA A 29 0.77 -11.70 25.82
CA ALA A 29 1.51 -10.92 26.81
C ALA A 29 0.90 -9.52 27.05
N ARG A 30 0.17 -8.98 26.07
CA ARG A 30 -0.56 -7.71 26.18
C ARG A 30 -2.04 -7.88 26.55
N GLY A 31 -2.51 -9.10 26.80
CA GLY A 31 -3.93 -9.38 27.05
C GLY A 31 -4.83 -9.07 25.85
N TRP A 32 -4.31 -9.16 24.62
CA TRP A 32 -5.09 -8.94 23.41
C TRP A 32 -5.80 -10.24 22.98
N GLU A 33 -7.04 -10.08 22.54
CA GLU A 33 -7.86 -11.19 22.05
C GLU A 33 -7.67 -11.32 20.53
N ILE A 34 -7.12 -12.45 20.09
CA ILE A 34 -6.95 -12.72 18.66
C ILE A 34 -8.30 -13.15 18.08
N VAL A 35 -8.96 -12.25 17.37
CA VAL A 35 -10.27 -12.53 16.75
C VAL A 35 -10.13 -13.08 15.34
N ARG A 36 -9.00 -12.80 14.67
CA ARG A 36 -8.70 -13.29 13.32
C ARG A 36 -7.20 -13.51 13.14
N GLU A 37 -6.86 -14.63 12.50
CA GLU A 37 -5.51 -14.88 11.99
C GLU A 37 -5.57 -15.13 10.49
N MET A 38 -4.75 -14.42 9.73
CA MET A 38 -4.70 -14.51 8.27
C MET A 38 -3.26 -14.72 7.82
N GLN A 39 -3.05 -15.73 6.98
CA GLN A 39 -1.77 -16.01 6.36
C GLN A 39 -1.89 -15.92 4.85
N GLU A 40 -1.14 -14.98 4.27
CA GLU A 40 -1.06 -14.78 2.83
C GLU A 40 0.15 -15.53 2.26
N THR A 41 -0.10 -16.49 1.35
CA THR A 41 0.96 -17.19 0.62
C THR A 41 1.15 -16.55 -0.75
N VAL A 42 2.03 -15.56 -0.84
CA VAL A 42 2.31 -14.82 -2.09
C VAL A 42 3.78 -14.40 -2.17
N SER A 43 4.33 -14.46 -3.38
CA SER A 43 5.65 -13.89 -3.67
C SER A 43 5.63 -12.37 -3.48
N GLY A 44 6.78 -11.78 -3.11
CA GLY A 44 6.88 -10.36 -2.78
C GLY A 44 6.43 -9.40 -3.89
N ALA A 45 6.55 -9.84 -5.15
CA ALA A 45 6.20 -9.09 -6.35
C ALA A 45 4.72 -9.14 -6.74
N SER A 46 3.91 -10.02 -6.11
CA SER A 46 2.48 -10.11 -6.44
C SER A 46 1.73 -8.85 -6.01
N GLN A 47 1.00 -8.25 -6.95
CA GLN A 47 0.12 -7.12 -6.66
C GLN A 47 -1.17 -7.52 -5.94
N LYS A 48 -1.59 -8.78 -6.04
CA LYS A 48 -2.82 -9.26 -5.40
C LYS A 48 -2.49 -9.78 -4.01
N ARG A 49 -3.04 -9.11 -2.99
CA ARG A 49 -2.95 -9.47 -1.56
C ARG A 49 -4.35 -9.47 -0.94
N PRO A 50 -5.21 -10.45 -1.30
CA PRO A 50 -6.62 -10.45 -0.89
C PRO A 50 -6.80 -10.56 0.63
N LEU A 51 -5.93 -11.29 1.34
CA LEU A 51 -6.05 -11.39 2.80
C LEU A 51 -5.59 -10.12 3.50
N ARG A 52 -4.58 -9.43 2.98
CA ARG A 52 -4.25 -8.08 3.48
C ARG A 52 -5.45 -7.13 3.35
N GLU A 53 -6.13 -7.15 2.22
CA GLU A 53 -7.33 -6.32 2.03
C GLU A 53 -8.46 -6.72 2.99
N ALA A 54 -8.64 -8.02 3.23
CA ALA A 54 -9.59 -8.51 4.23
C ALA A 54 -9.25 -8.02 5.64
N VAL A 55 -7.97 -7.96 6.03
CA VAL A 55 -7.53 -7.35 7.30
C VAL A 55 -7.90 -5.86 7.36
N MET A 56 -7.64 -5.11 6.29
CA MET A 56 -8.02 -3.69 6.21
C MET A 56 -9.52 -3.51 6.33
N GLN A 57 -10.31 -4.41 5.74
CA GLN A 57 -11.76 -4.37 5.85
C GLN A 57 -12.22 -4.60 7.29
N LEU A 58 -11.57 -5.48 8.06
CA LEU A 58 -11.86 -5.65 9.49
C LEU A 58 -11.59 -4.37 10.29
N ALA A 59 -10.55 -3.61 9.94
CA ALA A 59 -10.28 -2.32 10.56
C ALA A 59 -11.37 -1.29 10.20
N ARG A 60 -11.75 -1.20 8.91
CA ARG A 60 -12.80 -0.29 8.43
C ARG A 60 -14.16 -0.56 9.05
N THR A 61 -14.50 -1.82 9.28
CA THR A 61 -15.75 -2.22 9.95
C THR A 61 -15.66 -2.18 11.48
N ARG A 62 -14.53 -1.72 12.04
CA ARG A 62 -14.27 -1.70 13.49
C ARG A 62 -14.43 -3.07 14.16
N ALA A 63 -14.16 -4.13 13.42
CA ALA A 63 -14.14 -5.51 13.94
C ALA A 63 -12.86 -5.79 14.76
N VAL A 64 -11.82 -4.98 14.58
CA VAL A 64 -10.55 -5.07 15.31
C VAL A 64 -10.09 -3.69 15.78
N ASP A 65 -9.33 -3.70 16.87
CA ASP A 65 -8.69 -2.50 17.44
C ASP A 65 -7.19 -2.47 17.12
N VAL A 66 -6.61 -3.63 16.75
CA VAL A 66 -5.19 -3.77 16.42
C VAL A 66 -5.01 -4.67 15.19
N ILE A 67 -4.09 -4.29 14.31
CA ILE A 67 -3.50 -5.16 13.29
C ILE A 67 -2.07 -5.47 13.73
N LEU A 68 -1.81 -6.75 14.00
CA LEU A 68 -0.51 -7.25 14.40
C LEU A 68 0.15 -7.96 13.22
N VAL A 69 1.30 -7.47 12.81
CA VAL A 69 2.06 -7.97 11.66
C VAL A 69 3.45 -8.42 12.12
N GLN A 70 3.99 -9.44 11.47
CA GLN A 70 5.35 -9.92 11.75
C GLN A 70 6.46 -8.90 11.43
N ALA A 71 6.42 -8.27 10.26
CA ALA A 71 7.44 -7.34 9.79
C ALA A 71 6.90 -6.37 8.72
N LEU A 72 7.55 -5.21 8.58
CA LEU A 72 7.11 -4.16 7.63
C LEU A 72 7.16 -4.62 6.15
N ASP A 73 8.21 -5.34 5.75
CA ASP A 73 8.38 -5.91 4.40
C ASP A 73 7.37 -7.04 4.08
N ARG A 74 6.68 -7.55 5.11
CA ARG A 74 5.63 -8.55 4.99
C ARG A 74 4.26 -7.91 4.77
N TRP A 75 4.07 -6.66 5.19
CA TRP A 75 2.86 -5.86 4.94
C TRP A 75 2.94 -5.02 3.68
N GLY A 76 3.94 -4.14 3.64
CA GLY A 76 4.09 -3.09 2.63
C GLY A 76 4.56 -3.62 1.29
N ARG A 77 4.17 -2.92 0.22
CA ARG A 77 4.74 -3.05 -1.13
C ARG A 77 5.79 -1.98 -1.41
N SER A 78 5.74 -0.89 -0.67
CA SER A 78 6.66 0.24 -0.71
C SER A 78 6.54 1.03 0.59
N VAL A 79 7.46 1.96 0.82
CA VAL A 79 7.37 2.92 1.94
C VAL A 79 6.08 3.73 1.87
N GLN A 80 5.71 4.19 0.67
CA GLN A 80 4.46 4.91 0.44
C GLN A 80 3.23 4.09 0.86
N ASP A 81 3.18 2.80 0.52
CA ASP A 81 2.07 1.92 0.85
C ASP A 81 1.96 1.67 2.37
N LEU A 82 3.09 1.60 3.07
CA LEU A 82 3.12 1.53 4.54
C LEU A 82 2.54 2.80 5.17
N ILE A 83 2.96 3.97 4.69
CA ILE A 83 2.51 5.27 5.22
C ILE A 83 1.02 5.45 5.00
N LEU A 84 0.51 5.17 3.79
CA LEU A 84 -0.92 5.22 3.52
C LEU A 84 -1.71 4.29 4.43
N THR A 85 -1.19 3.08 4.68
CA THR A 85 -1.81 2.16 5.64
C THR A 85 -1.85 2.78 7.04
N MET A 86 -0.74 3.32 7.54
CA MET A 86 -0.67 3.86 8.90
C MET A 86 -1.61 5.04 9.09
N VAL A 87 -1.67 5.97 8.12
CA VAL A 87 -2.59 7.11 8.13
C VAL A 87 -4.04 6.66 8.13
N GLU A 88 -4.40 5.69 7.28
CA GLU A 88 -5.76 5.15 7.24
C GLU A 88 -6.15 4.50 8.57
N LEU A 89 -5.28 3.68 9.14
CA LEU A 89 -5.55 2.98 10.40
C LEU A 89 -5.63 3.95 11.59
N GLU A 90 -4.79 4.97 11.61
CA GLU A 90 -4.86 6.04 12.61
C GLU A 90 -6.19 6.78 12.54
N ALA A 91 -6.65 7.16 11.34
CA ALA A 91 -7.95 7.78 11.16
C ALA A 91 -9.13 6.88 11.59
N LEU A 92 -8.95 5.56 11.49
CA LEU A 92 -9.92 4.56 11.95
C LEU A 92 -9.83 4.26 13.45
N GLY A 93 -8.81 4.77 14.15
CA GLY A 93 -8.55 4.45 15.56
C GLY A 93 -8.03 3.03 15.79
N VAL A 94 -7.44 2.41 14.76
CA VAL A 94 -6.90 1.04 14.80
C VAL A 94 -5.38 1.09 14.87
N ALA A 95 -4.80 0.37 15.83
CA ALA A 95 -3.35 0.34 15.97
C ALA A 95 -2.69 -0.62 14.98
N PHE A 96 -1.68 -0.16 14.26
CA PHE A 96 -0.76 -0.97 13.48
C PHE A 96 0.50 -1.32 14.28
N VAL A 97 0.74 -2.60 14.49
CA VAL A 97 1.82 -3.07 15.37
C VAL A 97 2.69 -4.09 14.66
N VAL A 98 3.99 -3.83 14.70
CA VAL A 98 5.05 -4.71 14.22
C VAL A 98 6.07 -4.85 15.35
N PRO A 99 6.11 -6.00 16.05
CA PRO A 99 6.99 -6.22 17.19
C PRO A 99 8.45 -5.86 16.88
N GLY A 100 9.05 -4.99 17.71
CA GLY A 100 10.44 -4.56 17.56
C GLY A 100 10.71 -3.56 16.43
N GLN A 101 9.68 -3.11 15.70
CA GLN A 101 9.84 -2.12 14.62
C GLN A 101 8.97 -0.89 14.82
N ILE A 102 7.65 -1.05 14.89
CA ILE A 102 6.71 0.08 15.05
C ILE A 102 5.48 -0.34 15.85
N ASP A 103 5.00 0.54 16.72
CA ASP A 103 3.81 0.30 17.54
C ASP A 103 3.01 1.60 17.69
N ILE A 104 2.08 1.85 16.77
CA ILE A 104 1.26 3.08 16.79
C ILE A 104 0.15 3.05 17.85
N SER A 105 0.06 1.99 18.68
CA SER A 105 -0.78 2.04 19.89
C SER A 105 -0.19 2.99 20.94
N THR A 106 1.13 3.26 20.86
CA THR A 106 1.85 4.14 21.79
C THR A 106 1.97 5.57 21.26
N PRO A 107 2.04 6.60 22.13
CA PRO A 107 2.29 7.97 21.71
C PRO A 107 3.59 8.13 20.91
N MET A 108 4.66 7.44 21.32
CA MET A 108 5.95 7.44 20.62
C MET A 108 5.82 6.86 19.21
N GLY A 109 5.15 5.71 19.05
CA GLY A 109 4.96 5.10 17.74
C GLY A 109 4.09 5.93 16.80
N ARG A 110 3.06 6.63 17.30
CA ARG A 110 2.29 7.60 16.51
C ARG A 110 3.14 8.76 16.03
N MET A 111 3.96 9.34 16.92
CA MET A 111 4.92 10.38 16.54
C MET A 111 5.87 9.90 15.44
N GLN A 112 6.44 8.70 15.57
CA GLN A 112 7.30 8.11 14.54
C GLN A 112 6.57 7.94 13.20
N ALA A 113 5.32 7.46 13.21
CA ALA A 113 4.50 7.33 12.01
C ALA A 113 4.22 8.68 11.34
N HIS A 114 3.92 9.73 12.11
CA HIS A 114 3.73 11.08 11.57
C HIS A 114 5.00 11.64 10.93
N VAL A 115 6.16 11.48 11.57
CA VAL A 115 7.44 11.93 11.01
C VAL A 115 7.74 11.20 9.69
N LEU A 116 7.56 9.88 9.65
CA LEU A 116 7.72 9.10 8.42
C LEU A 116 6.76 9.55 7.32
N SER A 117 5.52 9.87 7.69
CA SER A 117 4.50 10.37 6.76
C SER A 117 4.89 11.70 6.15
N ALA A 118 5.37 12.64 6.97
CA ALA A 118 5.85 13.95 6.53
C ALA A 118 7.06 13.82 5.57
N VAL A 119 8.01 12.93 5.88
CA VAL A 119 9.17 12.67 5.01
C VAL A 119 8.73 12.14 3.65
N ALA A 120 7.77 11.20 3.59
CA ALA A 120 7.32 10.67 2.31
C ALA A 120 6.49 11.66 1.48
N GLU A 121 5.74 12.54 2.14
CA GLU A 121 5.06 13.65 1.46
C GLU A 121 6.10 14.59 0.83
N PHE A 122 7.12 14.97 1.59
CA PHE A 122 8.23 15.79 1.11
C PHE A 122 8.96 15.15 -0.08
N GLU A 123 9.33 13.87 0.00
CA GLU A 123 9.97 13.16 -1.13
C GLU A 123 9.09 13.15 -2.38
N ARG A 124 7.78 12.95 -2.22
CA ARG A 124 6.83 12.99 -3.33
C ARG A 124 6.76 14.37 -3.98
N GLU A 125 6.81 15.43 -3.19
CA GLU A 125 6.85 16.80 -3.70
C GLU A 125 8.14 17.06 -4.49
N LEU A 126 9.29 16.66 -3.97
CA LEU A 126 10.57 16.76 -4.68
C LEU A 126 10.56 16.00 -6.02
N ILE A 127 9.97 14.81 -6.07
CA ILE A 127 9.81 14.05 -7.32
C ILE A 127 8.92 14.82 -8.31
N ARG A 128 7.78 15.37 -7.84
CA ARG A 128 6.87 16.16 -8.69
C ARG A 128 7.55 17.40 -9.24
N GLU A 129 8.32 18.11 -8.42
CA GLU A 129 9.07 19.29 -8.81
C GLU A 129 10.11 18.94 -9.89
N ARG A 130 10.89 17.88 -9.68
CA ARG A 130 11.87 17.38 -10.66
C ARG A 130 11.22 17.02 -11.98
N VAL A 131 10.07 16.34 -11.95
CA VAL A 131 9.29 16.00 -13.16
C VAL A 131 8.82 17.26 -13.87
N ARG A 132 8.25 18.23 -13.15
CA ARG A 132 7.79 19.51 -13.74
C ARG A 132 8.94 20.28 -14.40
N SER A 133 10.08 20.38 -13.72
CA SER A 133 11.29 21.01 -14.26
C SER A 133 11.80 20.28 -15.52
N GLY A 134 11.85 18.95 -15.48
CA GLY A 134 12.23 18.14 -16.64
C GLY A 134 11.29 18.32 -17.84
N LEU A 135 9.98 18.40 -17.61
CA LEU A 135 8.99 18.65 -18.66
C LEU A 135 9.10 20.08 -19.23
N ALA A 136 9.35 21.08 -18.38
CA ALA A 136 9.58 22.46 -18.82
C ALA A 136 10.82 22.56 -19.72
N ASN A 137 11.93 21.94 -19.31
CA ASN A 137 13.16 21.87 -20.11
C ASN A 137 12.94 21.13 -21.45
N ALA A 138 12.19 20.03 -21.44
CA ALA A 138 11.84 19.31 -22.66
C ALA A 138 11.00 20.17 -23.63
N ARG A 139 10.01 20.91 -23.12
CA ARG A 139 9.22 21.87 -23.92
C ARG A 139 10.09 22.96 -24.51
N ALA A 140 10.99 23.54 -23.72
CA ALA A 140 11.91 24.58 -24.17
C ALA A 140 12.84 24.09 -25.30
N ARG A 141 13.21 22.80 -25.30
CA ARG A 141 13.97 22.15 -26.38
C ARG A 141 13.10 21.69 -27.57
N GLY A 142 11.84 22.11 -27.64
CA GLY A 142 10.91 21.75 -28.72
C GLY A 142 10.42 20.30 -28.69
N LYS A 143 10.69 19.53 -27.62
CA LYS A 143 10.22 18.15 -27.52
C LYS A 143 8.71 18.15 -27.30
N ARG A 144 8.00 17.48 -28.20
CA ARG A 144 6.55 17.29 -28.07
C ARG A 144 6.26 16.32 -26.92
N LEU A 145 5.48 16.77 -25.94
CA LEU A 145 5.07 15.99 -24.78
C LEU A 145 3.64 15.45 -24.97
N GLY A 146 3.34 14.33 -24.31
CA GLY A 146 2.02 13.69 -24.34
C GLY A 146 1.92 12.54 -25.34
N ARG A 147 0.70 12.05 -25.55
CA ARG A 147 0.43 10.93 -26.47
C ARG A 147 0.83 11.32 -27.90
N PRO A 148 1.58 10.47 -28.64
CA PRO A 148 1.84 10.70 -30.05
C PRO A 148 0.53 10.87 -30.84
N ASN A 149 0.58 11.64 -31.93
CA ASN A 149 -0.56 11.74 -32.84
C ASN A 149 -1.00 10.35 -33.32
N ALA A 150 -2.31 10.18 -33.50
CA ALA A 150 -2.83 9.01 -34.20
C ALA A 150 -2.21 8.92 -35.60
N ILE A 151 -1.99 7.69 -36.07
CA ILE A 151 -1.37 7.43 -37.37
C ILE A 151 -2.21 8.11 -38.46
N PRO A 152 -1.65 9.00 -39.30
CA PRO A 152 -2.42 9.79 -40.27
C PRO A 152 -3.31 8.94 -41.17
N ARG A 153 -2.83 7.75 -41.57
CA ARG A 153 -3.61 6.79 -42.37
C ARG A 153 -4.91 6.35 -41.68
N LEU A 154 -4.87 6.10 -40.37
CA LEU A 154 -6.05 5.68 -39.60
C LEU A 154 -7.01 6.84 -39.38
N VAL A 155 -6.49 8.04 -39.15
CA VAL A 155 -7.30 9.27 -39.04
C VAL A 155 -8.03 9.53 -40.36
N ASN A 156 -7.31 9.48 -41.48
CA ASN A 156 -7.88 9.70 -42.81
C ASN A 156 -8.92 8.64 -43.18
N LYS A 157 -8.68 7.36 -42.84
CA LYS A 157 -9.64 6.28 -43.05
C LYS A 157 -10.90 6.47 -42.19
N GLY A 158 -10.76 6.90 -40.94
CA GLY A 158 -11.90 7.23 -40.08
C GLY A 158 -12.73 8.38 -40.65
N LEU A 159 -12.08 9.46 -41.08
CA LEU A 159 -12.74 10.60 -41.70
C LEU A 159 -13.44 10.23 -43.03
N SER A 160 -12.86 9.33 -43.84
CA SER A 160 -13.51 8.88 -45.08
C SER A 160 -14.76 8.05 -44.81
N LEU A 161 -14.74 7.20 -43.78
CA LEU A 161 -15.90 6.37 -43.39
C LEU A 161 -17.05 7.24 -42.86
N ILE A 162 -16.74 8.25 -42.05
CA ILE A 162 -17.73 9.24 -41.57
C ILE A 162 -18.36 9.99 -42.75
N ARG A 163 -17.56 10.42 -43.74
CA ARG A 163 -18.07 11.08 -44.96
C ARG A 163 -18.96 10.16 -45.80
N GLN A 164 -18.78 8.84 -45.72
CA GLN A 164 -19.62 7.85 -46.40
C GLN A 164 -20.90 7.52 -45.60
N GLY A 165 -21.20 8.26 -44.53
CA GLY A 165 -22.40 8.07 -43.72
C GLY A 165 -22.31 6.90 -42.75
N MET A 166 -21.14 6.28 -42.57
CA MET A 166 -20.95 5.27 -41.53
C MET A 166 -20.80 5.96 -40.18
N THR A 167 -21.75 5.70 -39.28
CA THR A 167 -21.65 6.04 -37.86
C THR A 167 -20.92 4.95 -37.08
N TYR A 168 -20.39 5.33 -35.90
CA TYR A 168 -19.52 4.54 -35.03
C TYR A 168 -20.01 3.11 -34.74
#